data_AF-A0A3Q2CEA1-F1
#
_entry.id   AF-A0A3Q2CEA1-F1
#
_cell.length_a   1.000
_cell.length_b   1.000
_cell.length_c   1.000
_cell.angle_alpha   90.00
_cell.angle_beta   90.00
_cell.angle_gamma   90.00
#
_symmetry.space_group_name_H-M   'P 1'
#
loop_
_entity.id
_entity.type
_entity.pdbx_description
1 polymer ?
#
loop_
_entity_poly.entity_id
_entity_poly.type
_entity_poly.pdbx_seq_one_letter_code
_entity_poly.pdbx_strand_id
1 'polypeptide(L)'
;MGSGRQVRLLLWKNWTIRRRQRIRFFMEIVWPVMLFMGLVWLRRVNPLYRQHECHFPNKAMPSAGILPWIQGIFCNANNPCFQYPTRGESPGLVSNYNNSILARFYSDAEELLFSDPDFLQVGRLWRELNAMSNFMNTLRTHPEKVSGRGVKVETILKDDETLTSFLLRDVPLTESVVYHLVNAQIRPERFAFGVPDLHLKDIACSLNLLERFLIFQSHRGLYSVRNAMCILTPQRLQIIEDKFYANVDFFKLFRLVSEFYRTYF
;
A
#
# COMPACT_ATOMS: atom_id res chain seq x y z
N MET A 1 99.15 0.37 38.72
CA MET A 1 98.84 0.56 37.28
C MET A 1 97.51 1.29 37.18
N GLY A 2 97.51 2.53 36.65
CA GLY A 2 96.32 3.39 36.71
C GLY A 2 95.21 2.94 35.76
N SER A 3 94.02 2.70 36.31
CA SER A 3 92.79 2.30 35.60
C SER A 3 92.53 3.10 34.31
N GLY A 4 92.82 4.40 34.30
CA GLY A 4 92.65 5.26 33.12
C GLY A 4 93.53 4.90 31.91
N ARG A 5 94.77 4.42 32.12
CA ARG A 5 95.63 3.96 31.01
C ARG A 5 95.06 2.69 30.37
N GLN A 6 94.48 1.81 31.18
CA GLN A 6 93.84 0.58 30.71
C GLN A 6 92.54 0.87 29.94
N VAL A 7 91.69 1.78 30.43
CA VAL A 7 90.46 2.22 29.74
C VAL A 7 90.79 2.86 28.38
N ARG A 8 91.81 3.73 28.31
CA ARG A 8 92.22 4.35 27.04
C ARG A 8 92.67 3.32 26.02
N LEU A 9 93.42 2.30 26.45
CA LEU A 9 93.89 1.23 25.59
C LEU A 9 92.73 0.34 25.09
N LEU A 10 91.73 0.09 25.94
CA LEU A 10 90.51 -0.63 25.56
C LEU A 10 89.64 0.15 24.55
N LEU A 11 89.46 1.46 24.76
CA LEU A 11 88.76 2.32 23.80
C LEU A 11 89.50 2.39 22.46
N TRP A 12 90.84 2.51 22.49
CA TRP A 12 91.67 2.48 21.29
C TRP A 12 91.55 1.16 20.53
N LYS A 13 91.56 0.03 21.25
CA LYS A 13 91.32 -1.31 20.67
C LYS A 13 89.96 -1.36 19.99
N ASN A 14 88.89 -0.97 20.68
CA ASN A 14 87.53 -0.99 20.14
C ASN A 14 87.37 -0.06 18.92
N TRP A 15 87.94 1.14 18.99
CA TRP A 15 87.96 2.09 17.87
C TRP A 15 88.71 1.53 16.66
N THR A 16 89.90 0.96 16.87
CA THR A 16 90.72 0.39 15.79
C THR A 16 90.02 -0.80 15.13
N ILE A 17 89.34 -1.64 15.92
CA ILE A 17 88.53 -2.75 15.40
C ILE A 17 87.37 -2.23 14.53
N ARG A 18 86.60 -1.25 15.01
CA ARG A 18 85.51 -0.63 14.23
C ARG A 18 86.04 0.07 12.95
N ARG A 19 87.19 0.74 13.03
CA ARG A 19 87.84 1.41 11.88
C ARG A 19 88.32 0.44 10.80
N ARG A 20 88.77 -0.76 11.18
CA ARG A 20 89.17 -1.81 10.24
C ARG A 20 87.97 -2.52 9.61
N GLN A 21 86.84 -2.62 10.31
CA GLN A 21 85.59 -3.23 9.83
C GLN A 21 84.62 -2.23 9.19
N ARG A 22 85.07 -1.54 8.12
CA ARG A 22 84.32 -0.44 7.48
C ARG A 22 82.89 -0.82 7.06
N ILE A 23 82.69 -2.03 6.52
CA ILE A 23 81.38 -2.51 6.04
C ILE A 23 80.40 -2.69 7.21
N ARG A 24 80.83 -3.34 8.29
CA ARG A 24 79.99 -3.58 9.47
C ARG A 24 79.55 -2.28 10.13
N PHE A 25 80.48 -1.33 10.27
CA PHE A 25 80.20 -0.01 10.81
C PHE A 25 79.20 0.78 9.94
N PHE A 26 79.34 0.71 8.62
CA PHE A 26 78.38 1.34 7.70
C PHE A 26 76.98 0.73 7.84
N MET A 27 76.85 -0.60 7.87
CA MET A 27 75.55 -1.26 8.09
C MET A 27 74.94 -0.93 9.46
N GLU A 28 75.75 -0.84 10.53
CA GLU A 28 75.29 -0.47 11.88
C GLU A 28 74.67 0.94 11.91
N ILE A 29 75.13 1.86 11.04
CA ILE A 29 74.56 3.22 10.90
C ILE A 29 73.37 3.24 9.93
N VAL A 30 73.47 2.57 8.78
CA VAL A 30 72.44 2.61 7.73
C VAL A 30 71.18 1.86 8.15
N TRP A 31 71.30 0.76 8.88
CA TRP A 31 70.16 -0.05 9.33
C TRP A 31 69.10 0.76 10.10
N PRO A 32 69.41 1.49 11.20
CA PRO A 32 68.42 2.30 11.91
C PRO A 32 67.87 3.44 11.04
N VAL A 33 68.69 4.04 10.17
CA VAL A 33 68.23 5.08 9.24
C VAL A 33 67.17 4.53 8.28
N MET A 34 67.39 3.36 7.70
CA MET A 34 66.42 2.70 6.82
C MET A 34 65.11 2.35 7.55
N LEU A 35 65.19 1.89 8.80
CA LEU A 35 64.00 1.64 9.62
C LEU A 35 63.20 2.92 9.87
N PHE A 36 63.85 4.02 10.26
CA PHE A 36 63.17 5.30 10.46
C PHE A 36 62.59 5.86 9.17
N MET A 37 63.30 5.74 8.05
CA MET A 37 62.78 6.12 6.74
C MET A 37 61.52 5.31 6.37
N GLY A 38 61.51 4.01 6.65
CA GLY A 38 60.34 3.16 6.49
C GLY A 38 59.15 3.59 7.35
N LEU A 39 59.38 3.94 8.62
CA LEU A 39 58.34 4.44 9.52
C LEU A 39 57.78 5.80 9.09
N VAL A 40 58.64 6.71 8.64
CA VAL A 40 58.22 8.02 8.10
C VAL A 40 57.41 7.83 6.82
N TRP A 41 57.83 6.91 5.94
CA TRP A 41 57.07 6.53 4.75
C TRP A 41 55.70 5.97 5.13
N LEU A 42 55.63 5.01 6.07
CA LEU A 42 54.38 4.42 6.53
C LEU A 42 53.42 5.47 7.10
N ARG A 43 53.95 6.43 7.87
CA ARG A 43 53.17 7.56 8.39
C ARG A 43 52.70 8.50 7.28
N ARG A 44 53.48 8.67 6.21
CA ARG A 44 53.09 9.50 5.05
C ARG A 44 51.98 8.83 4.23
N VAL A 45 52.01 7.50 4.11
CA VAL A 45 50.96 6.72 3.42
C VAL A 45 49.66 6.64 4.23
N ASN A 46 49.75 6.68 5.56
CA ASN A 46 48.59 6.66 6.47
C ASN A 46 48.36 8.05 7.10
N PRO A 47 47.81 9.03 6.36
CA PRO A 47 47.49 10.32 6.95
C PRO A 47 46.45 10.16 8.08
N LEU A 48 46.55 10.99 9.10
CA LEU A 48 45.54 11.07 10.15
C LEU A 48 44.25 11.62 9.54
N TYR A 49 43.19 10.83 9.56
CA TYR A 49 41.85 11.28 9.20
C TYR A 49 41.36 12.28 10.25
N ARG A 50 41.30 13.56 9.90
CA ARG A 50 40.65 14.58 10.73
C ARG A 50 39.17 14.55 10.44
N GLN A 51 38.39 14.17 11.43
CA GLN A 51 36.94 14.32 11.39
C GLN A 51 36.56 15.57 12.17
N HIS A 52 35.69 16.38 11.61
CA HIS A 52 34.99 17.42 12.36
C HIS A 52 34.11 16.81 13.45
N GLU A 53 33.74 17.63 14.43
CA GLU A 53 32.68 17.30 15.39
C GLU A 53 31.41 16.95 14.61
N CYS A 54 30.90 15.76 14.86
CA CYS A 54 29.90 15.12 14.01
C CYS A 54 28.55 15.10 14.70
N HIS A 55 27.61 15.83 14.12
CA HIS A 55 26.24 15.91 14.59
C HIS A 55 25.33 15.08 13.70
N PHE A 56 24.43 14.31 14.32
CA PHE A 56 23.55 13.40 13.63
C PHE A 56 22.09 13.82 13.79
N PRO A 57 21.30 13.78 12.70
CA PRO A 57 19.88 14.01 12.81
C PRO A 57 19.23 12.85 13.58
N ASN A 58 18.27 13.19 14.44
CA ASN A 58 17.51 12.21 15.19
C ASN A 58 16.62 11.33 14.30
N LYS A 59 16.50 10.06 14.66
CA LYS A 59 15.60 9.09 14.01
C LYS A 59 14.47 8.74 14.97
N ALA A 60 13.25 9.04 14.56
CA ALA A 60 12.07 8.68 15.32
C ALA A 60 11.87 7.17 15.30
N MET A 61 11.43 6.61 16.42
CA MET A 61 10.89 5.25 16.48
C MET A 61 9.43 5.26 16.02
N PRO A 62 8.87 4.11 15.58
CA PRO A 62 7.45 4.02 15.19
C PRO A 62 6.48 4.51 16.27
N SER A 63 6.86 4.41 17.55
CA SER A 63 6.09 4.89 18.70
C SER A 63 5.92 6.42 18.75
N ALA A 64 6.82 7.19 18.13
CA ALA A 64 6.70 8.65 18.02
C ALA A 64 5.84 9.10 16.83
N GLY A 65 5.32 8.14 16.03
CA GLY A 65 4.51 8.38 14.85
C GLY A 65 5.10 7.72 13.60
N ILE A 66 4.22 7.18 12.74
CA ILE A 66 4.62 6.48 11.51
C ILE A 66 5.27 7.45 10.51
N LEU A 67 4.73 8.66 10.38
CA LEU A 67 5.26 9.68 9.46
C LEU A 67 6.69 10.11 9.82
N PRO A 68 7.02 10.58 11.04
CA PRO A 68 8.39 10.94 11.39
C PRO A 68 9.34 9.73 11.35
N TRP A 69 8.87 8.51 11.60
CA TRP A 69 9.65 7.29 11.44
C TRP A 69 10.05 7.04 9.98
N ILE A 70 9.10 7.09 9.05
CA ILE A 70 9.35 6.95 7.61
C ILE A 70 10.29 8.06 7.11
N GLN A 71 10.06 9.30 7.53
CA GLN A 71 10.96 10.42 7.21
C GLN A 71 12.39 10.14 7.65
N GLY A 72 12.58 9.58 8.85
CA GLY A 72 13.90 9.19 9.35
C GLY A 72 14.59 8.09 8.54
N ILE A 73 13.83 7.14 7.99
CA ILE A 73 14.36 6.08 7.11
C ILE A 73 14.79 6.66 5.77
N PHE A 74 13.92 7.40 5.10
CA PHE A 74 14.17 7.85 3.72
C PHE A 74 15.09 9.07 3.64
N CYS A 75 14.95 10.05 4.54
CA CYS A 75 15.74 11.29 4.46
C CYS A 75 17.16 11.11 5.00
N ASN A 76 17.38 10.20 5.95
CA ASN A 76 18.65 10.02 6.66
C ASN A 76 19.14 8.55 6.67
N ALA A 77 18.93 7.83 5.57
CA ALA A 77 19.38 6.45 5.39
C ALA A 77 20.91 6.30 5.55
N ASN A 78 21.66 7.22 4.94
CA ASN A 78 23.13 7.17 4.87
C ASN A 78 23.85 7.78 6.08
N ASN A 79 23.13 8.18 7.14
CA ASN A 79 23.68 8.85 8.34
C ASN A 79 24.67 9.97 7.99
N PRO A 80 24.24 11.02 7.27
CA PRO A 80 25.12 12.14 6.97
C PRO A 80 25.61 12.79 8.28
N CYS A 81 26.91 13.08 8.31
CA CYS A 81 27.57 13.74 9.42
C CYS A 81 27.59 15.25 9.17
N PHE A 82 27.00 16.04 10.09
CA PHE A 82 26.98 17.50 9.99
C PHE A 82 28.01 18.12 10.92
N GLN A 83 28.66 19.20 10.47
CA GLN A 83 29.64 19.95 11.27
C GLN A 83 29.01 20.73 12.44
N TYR A 84 27.72 21.03 12.34
CA TYR A 84 26.99 21.87 13.27
C TYR A 84 25.78 21.13 13.82
N PRO A 85 25.35 21.42 15.06
CA PRO A 85 24.22 20.74 15.70
C PRO A 85 22.95 20.85 14.87
N THR A 86 22.27 19.72 14.71
CA THR A 86 20.99 19.70 14.00
C THR A 86 19.88 20.28 14.88
N ARG A 87 18.77 20.75 14.28
CA ARG A 87 17.66 21.35 15.05
C ARG A 87 17.09 20.41 16.11
N GLY A 88 17.09 19.10 15.83
CA GLY A 88 16.64 18.06 16.76
C GLY A 88 17.57 17.80 17.95
N GLU A 89 18.79 18.34 17.97
CA GLU A 89 19.69 18.29 19.13
C GLU A 89 19.46 19.47 20.09
N SER A 90 18.69 20.48 19.68
CA SER A 90 18.37 21.64 20.51
C SER A 90 17.29 21.30 21.54
N PRO A 91 17.41 21.76 22.80
CA PRO A 91 16.41 21.48 23.83
C PRO A 91 15.04 22.04 23.43
N GLY A 92 13.99 21.21 23.58
CA GLY A 92 12.61 21.59 23.26
C GLY A 92 12.19 21.42 21.79
N LEU A 93 13.12 21.13 20.87
CA LEU A 93 12.80 20.81 19.47
C LEU A 93 13.16 19.36 19.14
N VAL A 94 12.15 18.58 18.76
CA VAL A 94 12.33 17.15 18.45
C VAL A 94 12.31 16.88 16.94
N SER A 95 11.76 17.78 16.11
CA SER A 95 11.62 17.51 14.67
C SER A 95 12.68 18.24 13.84
N ASN A 96 13.49 17.48 13.12
CA ASN A 96 14.38 17.99 12.07
C ASN A 96 13.65 18.22 10.72
N TYR A 97 12.42 17.72 10.55
CA TYR A 97 11.75 17.59 9.25
C TYR A 97 10.55 18.54 9.05
N ASN A 98 10.36 19.53 9.92
CA ASN A 98 9.16 20.40 9.93
C ASN A 98 8.94 21.19 8.61
N ASN A 99 9.98 21.36 7.79
CA ASN A 99 9.90 22.03 6.47
C ASN A 99 10.08 21.07 5.29
N SER A 100 10.00 19.76 5.51
CA SER A 100 10.05 18.78 4.43
C SER A 100 8.77 18.84 3.58
N ILE A 101 8.87 18.58 2.27
CA ILE A 101 7.72 18.53 1.36
C ILE A 101 6.67 17.55 1.87
N LEU A 102 7.10 16.42 2.44
CA LEU A 102 6.21 15.41 2.99
C LEU A 102 5.48 15.90 4.25
N ALA A 103 6.15 16.65 5.13
CA ALA A 103 5.50 17.25 6.30
C ALA A 103 4.47 18.31 5.88
N ARG A 104 4.78 19.13 4.88
CA ARG A 104 3.84 20.13 4.32
C ARG A 104 2.65 19.48 3.64
N PHE A 105 2.90 18.47 2.80
CA PHE A 105 1.83 17.72 2.17
C PHE A 105 0.89 17.09 3.20
N TYR A 106 1.45 16.54 4.29
CA TYR A 106 0.64 15.97 5.36
C TYR A 106 -0.18 17.04 6.09
N SER A 107 0.40 18.19 6.43
CA SER A 107 -0.35 19.29 7.05
C SER A 107 -1.43 19.84 6.12
N ASP A 108 -1.12 20.00 4.83
CA ASP A 108 -2.08 20.51 3.84
C ASP A 108 -3.21 19.50 3.62
N ALA A 109 -2.89 18.20 3.59
CA ALA A 109 -3.89 17.13 3.46
C ALA A 109 -4.76 17.02 4.72
N GLU A 110 -4.17 17.15 5.91
CA GLU A 110 -4.89 17.20 7.18
C GLU A 110 -5.82 18.42 7.24
N GLU A 111 -5.32 19.59 6.86
CA GLU A 111 -6.11 20.83 6.84
C GLU A 111 -7.24 20.76 5.81
N LEU A 112 -7.00 20.22 4.61
CA LEU A 112 -8.05 19.95 3.61
C LEU A 112 -9.06 18.89 4.06
N LEU A 113 -8.61 17.85 4.77
CA LEU A 113 -9.48 16.79 5.31
C LEU A 113 -10.39 17.28 6.44
N PHE A 114 -9.91 18.21 7.28
CA PHE A 114 -10.61 18.61 8.50
C PHE A 114 -11.24 20.00 8.45
N SER A 115 -10.84 20.89 7.54
CA SER A 115 -11.29 22.29 7.52
C SER A 115 -12.35 22.60 6.46
N ASP A 116 -12.51 21.77 5.42
CA ASP A 116 -13.42 22.06 4.33
C ASP A 116 -14.83 21.48 4.59
N PRO A 117 -15.90 22.30 4.71
CA PRO A 117 -17.26 21.83 4.97
C PRO A 117 -17.84 20.99 3.82
N ASP A 118 -17.28 21.05 2.61
CA ASP A 118 -17.65 20.18 1.48
C ASP A 118 -17.14 18.73 1.65
N PHE A 119 -16.19 18.48 2.56
CA PHE A 119 -15.76 17.13 2.95
C PHE A 119 -16.83 16.36 3.75
N LEU A 120 -17.94 16.99 4.15
CA LEU A 120 -19.16 16.28 4.58
C LEU A 120 -19.68 15.32 3.50
N GLN A 121 -19.36 15.55 2.23
CA GLN A 121 -19.69 14.60 1.15
C GLN A 121 -18.71 13.43 1.12
N VAL A 122 -17.41 13.64 1.33
CA VAL A 122 -16.43 12.54 1.38
C VAL A 122 -16.58 11.73 2.67
N GLY A 123 -16.84 12.35 3.80
CA GLY A 123 -17.20 11.64 5.04
C GLY A 123 -18.56 10.94 4.97
N ARG A 124 -19.48 11.38 4.10
CA ARG A 124 -20.69 10.62 3.74
C ARG A 124 -20.32 9.42 2.87
N LEU A 125 -19.50 9.63 1.83
CA LEU A 125 -19.03 8.57 0.94
C LEU A 125 -18.25 7.50 1.70
N TRP A 126 -17.41 7.88 2.66
CA TRP A 126 -16.64 6.97 3.50
C TRP A 126 -17.57 6.23 4.49
N ARG A 127 -18.65 6.86 4.98
CA ARG A 127 -19.68 6.13 5.74
C ARG A 127 -20.44 5.13 4.86
N GLU A 128 -20.80 5.51 3.63
CA GLU A 128 -21.47 4.64 2.67
C GLU A 128 -20.59 3.47 2.24
N LEU A 129 -19.30 3.70 2.00
CA LEU A 129 -18.31 2.66 1.68
C LEU A 129 -18.08 1.70 2.86
N ASN A 130 -18.01 2.21 4.10
CA ASN A 130 -17.94 1.36 5.29
C ASN A 130 -19.21 0.54 5.49
N ALA A 131 -20.39 1.12 5.25
CA ALA A 131 -21.66 0.40 5.30
C ALA A 131 -21.72 -0.72 4.25
N MET A 132 -21.27 -0.46 3.03
CA MET A 132 -21.15 -1.47 1.98
C MET A 132 -20.15 -2.58 2.35
N SER A 133 -18.97 -2.22 2.86
CA SER A 133 -17.97 -3.19 3.32
C SER A 133 -18.55 -4.11 4.41
N ASN A 134 -19.25 -3.52 5.38
CA ASN A 134 -19.89 -4.28 6.46
C ASN A 134 -21.07 -5.14 5.96
N PHE A 135 -21.84 -4.64 4.98
CA PHE A 135 -22.87 -5.43 4.31
C PHE A 135 -22.27 -6.62 3.58
N MET A 136 -21.22 -6.42 2.77
CA MET A 136 -20.53 -7.51 2.06
C MET A 136 -19.93 -8.54 3.03
N ASN A 137 -19.39 -8.09 4.15
CA ASN A 137 -18.91 -8.97 5.21
C ASN A 137 -20.06 -9.75 5.87
N THR A 138 -21.21 -9.10 6.10
CA THR A 138 -22.42 -9.74 6.65
C THR A 138 -22.99 -10.75 5.66
N LEU A 139 -23.03 -10.42 4.37
CA LEU A 139 -23.49 -11.29 3.30
C LEU A 139 -22.62 -12.55 3.21
N ARG A 140 -21.29 -12.41 3.36
CA ARG A 140 -20.33 -13.51 3.31
C ARG A 140 -20.36 -14.39 4.57
N THR A 141 -20.55 -13.81 5.76
CA THR A 141 -20.46 -14.53 7.04
C THR A 141 -21.80 -15.03 7.55
N HIS A 142 -22.89 -14.29 7.31
CA HIS A 142 -24.23 -14.52 7.82
C HIS A 142 -25.30 -14.21 6.75
N PRO A 143 -25.32 -14.97 5.63
CA PRO A 143 -26.24 -14.72 4.50
C PRO A 143 -27.73 -14.81 4.90
N GLU A 144 -28.06 -15.55 5.96
CA GLU A 144 -29.42 -15.67 6.50
C GLU A 144 -30.01 -14.34 6.97
N LYS A 145 -29.17 -13.38 7.38
CA LYS A 145 -29.60 -12.05 7.82
C LYS A 145 -30.13 -11.17 6.67
N VAL A 146 -29.74 -11.48 5.44
CA VAL A 146 -30.16 -10.76 4.21
C VAL A 146 -31.24 -11.54 3.44
N SER A 147 -31.50 -12.79 3.86
CA SER A 147 -32.44 -13.70 3.21
C SER A 147 -33.87 -13.13 3.17
N GLY A 148 -34.51 -13.25 2.01
CA GLY A 148 -35.91 -12.82 1.81
C GLY A 148 -36.09 -11.32 1.57
N ARG A 149 -35.01 -10.54 1.56
CA ARG A 149 -35.06 -9.11 1.22
C ARG A 149 -34.41 -8.89 -0.15
N GLY A 150 -35.24 -8.89 -1.19
CA GLY A 150 -34.78 -8.73 -2.55
C GLY A 150 -34.56 -7.26 -2.95
N VAL A 151 -33.65 -7.03 -3.89
CA VAL A 151 -33.41 -5.70 -4.49
C VAL A 151 -34.14 -5.65 -5.82
N LYS A 152 -35.07 -4.69 -5.99
CA LYS A 152 -35.85 -4.56 -7.22
C LYS A 152 -34.93 -4.19 -8.40
N VAL A 153 -35.11 -4.87 -9.54
CA VAL A 153 -34.30 -4.64 -10.75
C VAL A 153 -34.42 -3.19 -11.23
N GLU A 154 -35.63 -2.64 -11.30
CA GLU A 154 -35.86 -1.24 -11.68
C GLU A 154 -35.04 -0.23 -10.86
N THR A 155 -34.89 -0.47 -9.55
CA THR A 155 -34.24 0.49 -8.64
C THR A 155 -32.73 0.58 -8.80
N ILE A 156 -32.11 -0.42 -9.44
CA ILE A 156 -30.66 -0.47 -9.67
C ILE A 156 -30.27 -0.04 -11.09
N LEU A 157 -31.23 0.23 -11.97
CA LEU A 157 -30.98 0.70 -13.32
C LEU A 157 -30.75 2.22 -13.34
N LYS A 158 -30.03 2.70 -14.36
CA LYS A 158 -29.88 4.12 -14.67
C LYS A 158 -31.23 4.78 -14.97
N ASP A 159 -31.37 6.08 -14.74
CA ASP A 159 -32.63 6.80 -15.01
C ASP A 159 -32.95 6.85 -16.52
N ASP A 160 -31.91 6.87 -17.36
CA ASP A 160 -31.96 6.83 -18.82
C ASP A 160 -31.60 5.42 -19.36
N GLU A 161 -32.10 4.38 -18.71
CA GLU A 161 -31.78 3.00 -19.09
C GLU A 161 -32.28 2.64 -20.49
N THR A 162 -31.47 1.87 -21.21
CA THR A 162 -31.75 1.40 -22.57
C THR A 162 -32.13 -0.08 -22.62
N LEU A 163 -32.12 -0.78 -21.50
CA LEU A 163 -32.43 -2.20 -21.37
C LEU A 163 -33.89 -2.51 -21.71
N THR A 164 -34.86 -1.77 -21.18
CA THR A 164 -36.28 -2.00 -21.47
C THR A 164 -36.56 -1.86 -22.97
N SER A 165 -36.01 -0.81 -23.59
CA SER A 165 -36.16 -0.59 -25.03
C SER A 165 -35.51 -1.70 -25.88
N PHE A 166 -34.34 -2.20 -25.45
CA PHE A 166 -33.63 -3.30 -26.08
C PHE A 166 -34.40 -4.62 -25.97
N LEU A 167 -34.96 -4.92 -24.79
CA LEU A 167 -35.75 -6.14 -24.57
C LEU A 167 -37.02 -6.16 -25.42
N LEU A 168 -37.66 -5.00 -25.66
CA LEU A 168 -38.86 -4.89 -26.46
C LEU A 168 -38.58 -4.90 -27.98
N ARG A 169 -37.51 -4.24 -28.43
CA ARG A 169 -37.23 -4.04 -29.86
C ARG A 169 -36.29 -5.10 -30.45
N ASP A 170 -35.21 -5.44 -29.76
CA ASP A 170 -34.12 -6.26 -30.29
C ASP A 170 -34.21 -7.74 -29.87
N VAL A 171 -34.80 -8.03 -28.70
CA VAL A 171 -35.07 -9.40 -28.19
C VAL A 171 -36.50 -9.90 -28.50
N PRO A 172 -37.31 -9.08 -29.17
CA PRO A 172 -38.78 -9.00 -29.09
C PRO A 172 -39.48 -9.76 -27.94
N LEU A 173 -39.26 -9.35 -26.69
CA LEU A 173 -40.09 -9.81 -25.56
C LEU A 173 -41.42 -9.04 -25.50
N THR A 174 -42.48 -9.65 -24.99
CA THR A 174 -43.76 -8.96 -24.79
C THR A 174 -43.64 -7.96 -23.63
N GLU A 175 -44.43 -6.88 -23.69
CA GLU A 175 -44.46 -5.85 -22.62
C GLU A 175 -44.74 -6.46 -21.24
N SER A 176 -45.59 -7.47 -21.16
CA SER A 176 -45.88 -8.19 -19.92
C SER A 176 -44.66 -8.92 -19.33
N VAL A 177 -43.82 -9.54 -20.17
CA VAL A 177 -42.61 -10.23 -19.75
C VAL A 177 -41.58 -9.24 -19.26
N VAL A 178 -41.38 -8.14 -19.99
CA VAL A 178 -40.45 -7.07 -19.61
C VAL A 178 -40.87 -6.42 -18.31
N TYR A 179 -42.17 -6.13 -18.14
CA TYR A 179 -42.72 -5.61 -16.88
C TYR A 179 -42.41 -6.54 -15.70
N HIS A 180 -42.61 -7.85 -15.84
CA HIS A 180 -42.31 -8.81 -14.78
C HIS A 180 -40.82 -8.95 -14.49
N LEU A 181 -39.95 -8.78 -15.49
CA LEU A 181 -38.50 -8.86 -15.33
C LEU A 181 -37.94 -7.61 -14.62
N VAL A 182 -38.37 -6.42 -15.01
CA VAL A 182 -37.93 -5.15 -14.40
C VAL A 182 -38.50 -4.97 -12.99
N ASN A 183 -39.68 -5.51 -12.71
CA ASN A 183 -40.28 -5.51 -11.37
C ASN A 183 -39.87 -6.69 -10.49
N ALA A 184 -39.05 -7.62 -10.99
CA ALA A 184 -38.50 -8.70 -10.19
C ALA A 184 -37.53 -8.17 -9.14
N GLN A 185 -37.35 -8.92 -8.05
CA GLN A 185 -36.36 -8.62 -7.02
C GLN A 185 -35.25 -9.66 -7.04
N ILE A 186 -34.00 -9.22 -7.01
CA ILE A 186 -32.81 -10.07 -6.96
C ILE A 186 -32.55 -10.48 -5.52
N ARG A 187 -32.27 -11.76 -5.27
CA ARG A 187 -31.89 -12.32 -3.97
C ARG A 187 -30.38 -12.21 -3.74
N PRO A 188 -29.88 -11.17 -3.04
CA PRO A 188 -28.44 -10.97 -2.84
C PRO A 188 -27.79 -12.14 -2.08
N GLU A 189 -28.54 -12.86 -1.24
CA GLU A 189 -28.05 -14.00 -0.45
C GLU A 189 -27.51 -15.13 -1.32
N ARG A 190 -27.96 -15.25 -2.58
CA ARG A 190 -27.46 -16.26 -3.51
C ARG A 190 -26.16 -15.88 -4.21
N PHE A 191 -25.74 -14.63 -4.11
CA PHE A 191 -24.52 -14.09 -4.70
C PHE A 191 -23.41 -13.86 -3.65
N ALA A 192 -23.62 -14.28 -2.41
CA ALA A 192 -22.68 -14.11 -1.29
C ALA A 192 -21.27 -14.68 -1.56
N PHE A 193 -21.18 -15.72 -2.38
CA PHE A 193 -19.93 -16.40 -2.73
C PHE A 193 -19.49 -16.12 -4.18
N GLY A 194 -20.04 -15.07 -4.80
CA GLY A 194 -19.79 -14.72 -6.20
C GLY A 194 -20.92 -15.18 -7.14
N VAL A 195 -20.72 -14.95 -8.43
CA VAL A 195 -21.62 -15.44 -9.48
C VAL A 195 -21.42 -16.96 -9.60
N PRO A 196 -22.48 -17.77 -9.44
CA PRO A 196 -22.37 -19.21 -9.55
C PRO A 196 -21.97 -19.61 -10.97
N ASP A 197 -21.17 -20.68 -11.10
CA ASP A 197 -20.74 -21.25 -12.39
C ASP A 197 -21.90 -22.01 -13.06
N LEU A 198 -22.93 -21.25 -13.44
CA LEU A 198 -24.16 -21.72 -14.06
C LEU A 198 -24.40 -20.88 -15.32
N HIS A 199 -24.71 -21.54 -16.44
CA HIS A 199 -25.11 -20.80 -17.63
C HIS A 199 -26.49 -20.18 -17.42
N LEU A 200 -26.65 -18.92 -17.87
CA LEU A 200 -27.92 -18.20 -17.74
C LEU A 200 -29.09 -18.95 -18.39
N LYS A 201 -28.82 -19.79 -19.41
CA LYS A 201 -29.81 -20.66 -20.04
C LYS A 201 -30.37 -21.72 -19.08
N ASP A 202 -29.54 -22.29 -18.24
CA ASP A 202 -29.97 -23.32 -17.27
C ASP A 202 -30.86 -22.69 -16.20
N ILE A 203 -30.53 -21.46 -15.80
CA ILE A 203 -31.35 -20.66 -14.87
C ILE A 203 -32.67 -20.27 -15.53
N ALA A 204 -32.64 -19.74 -16.75
CA ALA A 204 -33.81 -19.28 -17.48
C ALA A 204 -34.82 -20.41 -17.79
N CYS A 205 -34.35 -21.64 -18.01
CA CYS A 205 -35.21 -22.78 -18.37
C CYS A 205 -35.80 -23.53 -17.16
N SER A 206 -35.23 -23.36 -15.96
CA SER A 206 -35.64 -24.05 -14.74
C SER A 206 -36.39 -23.12 -13.77
N LEU A 207 -37.63 -23.47 -13.42
CA LEU A 207 -38.44 -22.68 -12.47
C LEU A 207 -37.76 -22.56 -11.11
N ASN A 208 -37.21 -23.67 -10.61
CA ASN A 208 -36.59 -23.74 -9.29
C ASN A 208 -35.29 -22.93 -9.22
N LEU A 209 -34.52 -22.87 -10.32
CA LEU A 209 -33.32 -22.03 -10.38
C LEU A 209 -33.68 -20.56 -10.57
N LEU A 210 -34.68 -20.25 -11.41
CA LEU A 210 -35.12 -18.89 -11.62
C LEU A 210 -35.65 -18.24 -10.33
N GLU A 211 -36.46 -18.97 -9.57
CA GLU A 211 -36.98 -18.52 -8.26
C GLU A 211 -35.89 -18.46 -7.17
N ARG A 212 -34.80 -19.22 -7.34
CA ARG A 212 -33.65 -19.18 -6.44
C ARG A 212 -32.95 -17.84 -6.49
N PHE A 213 -32.85 -17.19 -7.66
CA PHE A 213 -32.15 -15.91 -7.84
C PHE A 213 -33.08 -14.70 -7.94
N LEU A 214 -34.28 -14.88 -8.49
CA LEU A 214 -35.25 -13.81 -8.72
C LEU A 214 -36.57 -14.10 -8.00
N ILE A 215 -37.12 -13.07 -7.35
CA ILE A 215 -38.45 -13.07 -6.74
C ILE A 215 -39.39 -12.30 -7.67
N PHE A 216 -40.45 -12.97 -8.13
CA PHE A 216 -41.48 -12.35 -8.95
C PHE A 216 -42.70 -11.98 -8.11
N GLN A 217 -43.39 -10.91 -8.48
CA GLN A 217 -44.61 -10.47 -7.80
C GLN A 217 -45.77 -11.47 -7.97
N SER A 218 -45.77 -12.27 -9.04
CA SER A 218 -46.81 -13.26 -9.31
C SER A 218 -46.23 -14.55 -9.91
N HIS A 219 -46.83 -15.69 -9.56
CA HIS A 219 -46.47 -16.98 -10.17
C HIS A 219 -46.69 -16.96 -11.69
N ARG A 220 -47.74 -16.30 -12.18
CA ARG A 220 -47.97 -16.12 -13.63
C ARG A 220 -46.83 -15.37 -14.31
N GLY A 221 -46.24 -14.38 -13.63
CA GLY A 221 -45.06 -13.65 -14.11
C GLY A 221 -43.84 -14.56 -14.22
N LEU A 222 -43.57 -15.39 -13.20
CA LEU A 222 -42.50 -16.38 -13.23
C LEU A 222 -42.62 -17.32 -14.45
N TYR A 223 -43.79 -17.91 -14.69
CA TYR A 223 -44.02 -18.78 -15.84
C TYR A 223 -43.86 -18.04 -17.17
N SER A 224 -44.35 -16.81 -17.26
CA SER A 224 -44.27 -15.99 -18.48
C SER A 224 -42.82 -15.67 -18.84
N VAL A 225 -42.02 -15.23 -17.85
CA VAL A 225 -40.60 -14.93 -18.02
C VAL A 225 -39.82 -16.19 -18.34
N ARG A 226 -40.04 -17.29 -17.62
CA ARG A 226 -39.39 -18.58 -17.89
C ARG A 226 -39.66 -19.08 -19.32
N ASN A 227 -40.92 -19.03 -19.77
CA ASN A 227 -41.28 -19.49 -21.11
C ASN A 227 -40.68 -18.60 -22.20
N ALA A 228 -40.64 -17.28 -22.01
CA ALA A 228 -40.05 -16.36 -22.98
C ALA A 228 -38.51 -16.46 -23.01
N MET A 229 -37.86 -16.50 -21.85
CA MET A 229 -36.39 -16.53 -21.75
C MET A 229 -35.79 -17.88 -22.14
N CYS A 230 -36.47 -19.00 -21.88
CA CYS A 230 -35.95 -20.33 -22.21
C CYS A 230 -35.89 -20.62 -23.72
N ILE A 231 -36.72 -19.94 -24.53
CA ILE A 231 -36.73 -20.07 -26.00
C ILE A 231 -35.50 -19.38 -26.62
N LEU A 232 -34.92 -18.39 -25.94
CA LEU A 232 -33.80 -17.62 -26.45
C LEU A 232 -32.52 -18.47 -26.53
N THR A 233 -31.67 -18.15 -27.51
CA THR A 233 -30.36 -18.82 -27.67
C THR A 233 -29.38 -18.37 -26.58
N PRO A 234 -28.42 -19.22 -26.16
CA PRO A 234 -27.42 -18.85 -25.15
C PRO A 234 -26.72 -17.51 -25.44
N GLN A 235 -26.41 -17.24 -26.70
CA GLN A 235 -25.77 -16.00 -27.15
C GLN A 235 -26.66 -14.78 -26.94
N ARG A 236 -27.97 -14.90 -27.19
CA ARG A 236 -28.92 -13.82 -26.92
C ARG A 236 -29.06 -13.56 -25.42
N LEU A 237 -29.07 -14.61 -24.60
CA LEU A 237 -29.09 -14.44 -23.14
C LEU A 237 -27.83 -13.73 -22.63
N GLN A 238 -26.65 -14.05 -23.18
CA GLN A 238 -25.40 -13.34 -22.84
C GLN A 238 -25.46 -11.86 -23.22
N ILE A 239 -25.97 -11.51 -24.39
CA ILE A 239 -26.13 -10.10 -24.79
C ILE A 239 -27.08 -9.36 -23.85
N ILE A 240 -28.17 -10.02 -23.41
CA ILE A 240 -29.10 -9.45 -22.42
C ILE A 240 -28.37 -9.21 -21.09
N GLU A 241 -27.56 -10.16 -20.64
CA GLU A 241 -26.75 -10.03 -19.42
C GLU A 241 -25.75 -8.87 -19.53
N ASP A 242 -25.01 -8.77 -20.63
CA ASP A 242 -24.07 -7.68 -20.89
C ASP A 242 -24.79 -6.32 -20.91
N LYS A 243 -25.94 -6.25 -21.59
CA LYS A 243 -26.75 -5.03 -21.67
C LYS A 243 -27.33 -4.66 -20.30
N PHE A 244 -27.69 -5.64 -19.49
CA PHE A 244 -28.12 -5.42 -18.11
C PHE A 244 -26.99 -4.80 -17.30
N TYR A 245 -25.79 -5.40 -17.27
CA TYR A 245 -24.64 -4.84 -16.55
C TYR A 245 -24.27 -3.43 -17.00
N ALA A 246 -24.37 -3.12 -18.30
CA ALA A 246 -24.11 -1.79 -18.83
C ALA A 246 -25.11 -0.70 -18.36
N ASN A 247 -26.34 -1.11 -18.02
CA ASN A 247 -27.41 -0.22 -17.57
C ASN A 247 -27.58 -0.20 -16.04
N VAL A 248 -26.87 -1.04 -15.29
CA VAL A 248 -26.83 -0.96 -13.83
C VAL A 248 -26.08 0.29 -13.38
N ASP A 249 -26.68 1.04 -12.47
CA ASP A 249 -26.06 2.15 -11.77
C ASP A 249 -25.52 1.66 -10.42
N PHE A 250 -24.20 1.46 -10.38
CA PHE A 250 -23.51 1.03 -9.17
C PHE A 250 -23.69 2.04 -8.02
N PHE A 251 -23.80 3.35 -8.27
CA PHE A 251 -24.00 4.34 -7.21
C PHE A 251 -25.37 4.23 -6.56
N LYS A 252 -26.44 3.98 -7.35
CA LYS A 252 -27.77 3.67 -6.80
C LYS A 252 -27.74 2.39 -5.98
N LEU A 253 -27.09 1.34 -6.49
CA LEU A 253 -26.91 0.09 -5.76
C LEU A 253 -26.17 0.30 -4.43
N PHE A 254 -25.08 1.08 -4.42
CA PHE A 254 -24.33 1.40 -3.21
C PHE A 254 -25.21 2.10 -2.16
N ARG A 255 -26.00 3.09 -2.57
CA ARG A 255 -26.91 3.82 -1.67
C ARG A 255 -28.00 2.91 -1.12
N LEU A 256 -28.64 2.10 -1.96
CA LEU A 256 -29.67 1.15 -1.54
C LEU A 256 -29.15 0.16 -0.50
N VAL A 257 -27.94 -0.37 -0.72
CA VAL A 257 -27.31 -1.30 0.24
C VAL A 257 -26.91 -0.59 1.53
N SER A 258 -26.40 0.64 1.45
CA SER A 258 -26.08 1.44 2.63
C SER A 258 -27.32 1.78 3.46
N GLU A 259 -28.42 2.18 2.82
CA GLU A 259 -29.71 2.43 3.48
C GLU A 259 -30.24 1.14 4.11
N PHE A 260 -30.26 0.05 3.34
CA PHE A 260 -30.67 -1.26 3.80
C PHE A 260 -29.89 -1.71 5.04
N TYR A 261 -28.56 -1.62 5.02
CA TYR A 261 -27.75 -2.01 6.14
C TYR A 261 -28.12 -1.19 7.38
N ARG A 262 -28.31 0.12 7.23
CA ARG A 262 -28.65 1.04 8.32
C ARG A 262 -30.07 0.85 8.90
N THR A 263 -31.03 0.42 8.08
CA THR A 263 -32.41 0.19 8.52
C THR A 263 -32.54 -1.10 9.31
N TYR A 264 -31.67 -2.08 9.06
CA TYR A 264 -31.87 -3.45 9.54
C TYR A 264 -30.76 -4.02 10.42
N PHE A 265 -29.63 -3.33 10.55
CA PHE A 265 -28.48 -3.71 11.39
C PHE A 265 -27.97 -2.50 12.18
#